data_AF-A0A6G0YE58-F1
#
_entry.id   AF-A0A6G0YE58-F1
#
_cell.length_a   1.000
_cell.length_b   1.000
_cell.length_c   1.000
_cell.angle_alpha   90.00
_cell.angle_beta   90.00
_cell.angle_gamma   90.00
#
_symmetry.space_group_name_H-M   'P 1'
#
loop_
_entity.id
_entity.type
_entity.pdbx_description
1 polymer ?
#
loop_
_entity_poly.entity_id
_entity_poly.type
_entity_poly.pdbx_seq_one_letter_code
_entity_poly.pdbx_strand_id
1 'polypeptide(L)'
;MGCFPGDSVVTTGAGVKKPMKDLRVGESVLALSADGMLRPSEVLLFLDRSETARTEYVTLVTDAGKSITATPTHLVLRWEKPERSQIRHANPVYAKSVRVNDTLLTVVDGSGAGKLRLRTERVVAVGRTQKAGLYAPLTVDGTVVVDDVVASCYAVIDSHWLAHLAFLPVRAMAAARASLSGLVWRLGHPLHDAPPSSSSRPVDAVQPADGIHWYPRMLYAISDYAIPASWMDTH
;
A
#
# COMPACT_ATOMS: atom_id res chain seq x y z
N MET A 1 -13.98 -0.02 3.66
CA MET A 1 -12.50 -0.11 3.77
C MET A 1 -11.97 -0.78 2.53
N GLY A 2 -10.77 -0.39 2.07
CA GLY A 2 -10.17 -0.88 0.83
C GLY A 2 -9.22 -2.01 1.15
N CYS A 3 -9.56 -3.23 0.75
CA CYS A 3 -8.77 -4.41 1.01
C CYS A 3 -8.52 -5.22 -0.27
N PHE A 4 -7.51 -6.09 -0.20
CA PHE A 4 -7.25 -7.19 -1.11
C PHE A 4 -7.60 -8.51 -0.43
N PRO A 5 -7.95 -9.57 -1.19
CA PRO A 5 -8.08 -10.90 -0.65
C PRO A 5 -6.71 -11.50 -0.32
N GLY A 6 -6.66 -12.51 0.56
CA GLY A 6 -5.39 -13.11 0.99
C GLY A 6 -4.59 -13.81 -0.12
N ASP A 7 -5.27 -14.20 -1.20
CA ASP A 7 -4.69 -14.89 -2.36
C ASP A 7 -4.20 -13.94 -3.47
N SER A 8 -4.45 -12.64 -3.37
CA SER A 8 -3.84 -11.65 -4.26
C SER A 8 -2.32 -11.66 -4.11
N VAL A 9 -1.61 -11.32 -5.18
CA VAL A 9 -0.15 -11.46 -5.27
C VAL A 9 0.50 -10.08 -5.25
N VAL A 10 1.32 -9.83 -4.25
CA VAL A 10 2.17 -8.64 -4.16
C VAL A 10 3.49 -8.89 -4.86
N THR A 11 3.99 -7.87 -5.55
CA THR A 11 5.37 -7.89 -6.07
C THR A 11 6.28 -7.29 -5.02
N THR A 12 7.26 -8.05 -4.52
CA THR A 12 8.25 -7.54 -3.55
C THR A 12 9.21 -6.55 -4.21
N GLY A 13 9.97 -5.79 -3.43
CA GLY A 13 11.00 -4.86 -3.92
C GLY A 13 12.09 -5.55 -4.75
N ALA A 14 12.30 -6.86 -4.56
CA ALA A 14 13.21 -7.68 -5.36
C ALA A 14 12.56 -8.26 -6.64
N GLY A 15 11.29 -7.92 -6.93
CA GLY A 15 10.53 -8.44 -8.06
C GLY A 15 9.90 -9.83 -7.83
N VAL A 16 10.14 -10.46 -6.67
CA VAL A 16 9.56 -11.76 -6.32
C VAL A 16 8.07 -11.62 -6.03
N LYS A 17 7.26 -12.56 -6.53
CA LYS A 17 5.83 -12.66 -6.26
C LYS A 17 5.55 -13.33 -4.92
N LYS A 18 4.67 -12.74 -4.12
CA LYS A 18 4.31 -13.24 -2.79
C LYS A 18 2.80 -13.09 -2.56
N PRO A 19 2.09 -14.09 -1.98
CA PRO A 19 0.70 -13.93 -1.57
C PRO A 19 0.51 -12.82 -0.51
N MET A 20 -0.57 -12.06 -0.61
CA MET A 20 -0.88 -10.92 0.27
C MET A 20 -0.96 -11.34 1.74
N LYS A 21 -1.53 -12.52 2.03
CA LYS A 21 -1.60 -13.07 3.39
C LYS A 21 -0.23 -13.31 4.05
N ASP A 22 0.80 -13.54 3.24
CA ASP A 22 2.16 -13.83 3.69
C ASP A 22 3.02 -12.56 3.78
N LEU A 23 2.49 -11.41 3.37
CA LEU A 23 3.15 -10.12 3.47
C LEU A 23 3.24 -9.69 4.93
N ARG A 24 4.41 -9.19 5.33
CA ARG A 24 4.68 -8.72 6.69
C ARG A 24 5.08 -7.23 6.68
N VAL A 25 4.72 -6.52 7.74
CA VAL A 25 5.29 -5.21 8.10
C VAL A 25 6.82 -5.27 8.12
N GLY A 26 7.46 -4.23 7.61
CA GLY A 26 8.91 -4.10 7.44
C GLY A 26 9.44 -4.73 6.14
N GLU A 27 8.63 -5.50 5.41
CA GLU A 27 9.03 -5.98 4.09
C GLU A 27 8.95 -4.88 3.05
N SER A 28 9.76 -5.02 1.99
CA SER A 28 9.76 -4.12 0.85
C SER A 28 8.92 -4.68 -0.30
N VAL A 29 8.00 -3.87 -0.81
CA VAL A 29 7.12 -4.18 -1.94
C VAL A 29 7.32 -3.16 -3.05
N LEU A 30 6.98 -3.55 -4.28
CA LEU A 30 7.01 -2.64 -5.41
C LEU A 30 5.85 -1.64 -5.31
N ALA A 31 6.17 -0.36 -5.45
CA ALA A 31 5.22 0.74 -5.40
C ALA A 31 5.51 1.76 -6.51
N LEU A 32 4.51 2.57 -6.83
CA LEU A 32 4.65 3.76 -7.66
C LEU A 32 4.82 4.98 -6.75
N SER A 33 5.98 5.62 -6.82
CA SER A 33 6.24 6.82 -6.02
C SER A 33 5.66 8.09 -6.64
N ALA A 34 5.63 9.17 -5.85
CA ALA A 34 5.01 10.44 -6.24
C ALA A 34 5.65 11.11 -7.48
N ASP A 35 6.89 10.76 -7.81
CA ASP A 35 7.58 11.23 -9.02
C ASP A 35 7.23 10.40 -10.28
N GLY A 36 6.41 9.35 -10.12
CA GLY A 36 5.98 8.45 -11.20
C GLY A 36 6.94 7.28 -11.45
N MET A 37 7.94 7.04 -10.59
CA MET A 37 8.86 5.92 -10.72
C MET A 37 8.45 4.71 -9.90
N LEU A 38 8.60 3.51 -10.49
CA LEU A 38 8.50 2.24 -9.79
C LEU A 38 9.73 2.04 -8.90
N ARG A 39 9.50 1.80 -7.61
CA ARG A 39 10.58 1.56 -6.65
C ARG A 39 10.15 0.65 -5.50
N PRO A 40 11.11 0.00 -4.81
CA PRO A 40 10.84 -0.67 -3.55
C PRO A 40 10.35 0.32 -2.48
N SER A 41 9.33 -0.07 -1.72
CA SER A 41 8.69 0.73 -0.66
C SER A 41 8.38 -0.17 0.53
N GLU A 42 8.73 0.28 1.73
CA GLU A 42 8.53 -0.50 2.96
C GLU A 42 7.04 -0.51 3.37
N VAL A 43 6.55 -1.69 3.79
CA VAL A 43 5.23 -1.85 4.41
C VAL A 43 5.30 -1.40 5.86
N LEU A 44 4.61 -0.31 6.18
CA LEU A 44 4.62 0.32 7.49
C LEU A 44 3.67 -0.38 8.48
N LEU A 45 2.49 -0.77 8.01
CA LEU A 45 1.44 -1.43 8.79
C LEU A 45 0.36 -2.00 7.85
N PHE A 46 -0.61 -2.71 8.42
CA PHE A 46 -1.88 -3.01 7.77
C PHE A 46 -2.99 -2.11 8.38
N LEU A 47 -3.68 -1.34 7.54
CA LEU A 47 -4.80 -0.49 7.92
C LEU A 47 -6.03 -1.31 8.32
N ASP A 48 -6.13 -2.50 7.74
CA ASP A 48 -7.15 -3.51 8.03
C ASP A 48 -6.52 -4.88 7.76
N ARG A 49 -6.81 -5.83 8.65
CA ARG A 49 -6.37 -7.22 8.53
C ARG A 49 -7.36 -8.14 9.22
N SER A 50 -7.94 -9.07 8.47
CA SER A 50 -8.64 -10.21 9.02
C SER A 50 -8.54 -11.41 8.09
N GLU A 51 -8.02 -12.54 8.58
CA GLU A 51 -7.75 -13.69 7.71
C GLU A 51 -9.03 -14.50 7.42
N THR A 52 -10.01 -14.44 8.32
CA THR A 52 -11.23 -15.25 8.28
C THR A 52 -12.44 -14.50 7.72
N ALA A 53 -12.41 -13.17 7.75
CA ALA A 53 -13.50 -12.34 7.22
C ALA A 53 -13.74 -12.63 5.74
N ARG A 54 -15.01 -12.64 5.34
CA ARG A 54 -15.46 -12.78 3.95
C ARG A 54 -16.22 -11.54 3.51
N THR A 55 -15.95 -11.08 2.30
CA THR A 55 -16.64 -9.92 1.72
C THR A 55 -16.73 -10.03 0.21
N GLU A 56 -17.54 -9.14 -0.38
CA GLU A 56 -17.60 -8.97 -1.83
C GLU A 56 -16.33 -8.27 -2.34
N TYR A 57 -15.79 -8.80 -3.43
CA TYR A 57 -14.70 -8.25 -4.21
C TYR A 57 -15.14 -7.98 -5.64
N VAL A 58 -14.50 -6.98 -6.24
CA VAL A 58 -14.53 -6.71 -7.68
C VAL A 58 -13.24 -7.23 -8.29
N THR A 59 -13.36 -7.98 -9.38
CA THR A 59 -12.22 -8.46 -10.17
C THR A 59 -12.19 -7.74 -11.51
N LEU A 60 -11.07 -7.11 -11.83
CA LEU A 60 -10.87 -6.35 -13.07
C LEU A 60 -9.84 -7.09 -13.92
N VAL A 61 -10.27 -7.58 -15.09
CA VAL A 61 -9.40 -8.34 -16.01
C VAL A 61 -8.96 -7.45 -17.16
N THR A 62 -7.66 -7.42 -17.45
CA THR A 62 -7.06 -6.64 -18.54
C THR A 62 -6.94 -7.47 -19.82
N ASP A 63 -6.77 -6.78 -20.96
CA ASP A 63 -6.55 -7.39 -22.27
C ASP A 63 -5.25 -8.18 -22.38
N ALA A 64 -4.27 -7.93 -21.52
CA ALA A 64 -3.06 -8.74 -21.40
C ALA A 64 -3.19 -9.93 -20.43
N GLY A 65 -4.38 -10.15 -19.86
CA GLY A 65 -4.68 -11.28 -18.98
C GLY A 65 -4.35 -11.05 -17.50
N LYS A 66 -3.98 -9.83 -17.08
CA LYS A 66 -3.82 -9.51 -15.65
C LYS A 66 -5.17 -9.36 -14.99
N SER A 67 -5.25 -9.67 -13.70
CA SER A 67 -6.51 -9.69 -12.98
C SER A 67 -6.34 -9.23 -11.53
N ILE A 68 -6.65 -7.96 -11.26
CA ILE A 68 -6.65 -7.43 -9.89
C ILE A 68 -7.99 -7.68 -9.22
N THR A 69 -7.96 -8.17 -7.98
CA THR A 69 -9.15 -8.37 -7.16
C THR A 69 -9.08 -7.50 -5.91
N ALA A 70 -10.06 -6.62 -5.72
CA ALA A 70 -10.09 -5.70 -4.58
C ALA A 70 -11.53 -5.40 -4.14
N THR A 71 -11.72 -4.98 -2.89
CA THR A 71 -13.05 -4.56 -2.41
C THR A 71 -13.64 -3.44 -3.29
N PRO A 72 -14.96 -3.29 -3.40
CA PRO A 72 -15.61 -2.27 -4.23
C PRO A 72 -15.08 -0.83 -4.05
N THR A 73 -14.66 -0.48 -2.83
CA THR A 73 -14.14 0.85 -2.48
C THR A 73 -12.61 0.95 -2.54
N HIS A 74 -11.87 -0.06 -2.99
CA HIS A 74 -10.42 0.06 -3.14
C HIS A 74 -10.08 0.98 -4.32
N LEU A 75 -9.08 1.86 -4.20
CA LEU A 75 -8.67 2.75 -5.28
C LEU A 75 -7.61 2.08 -6.16
N VAL A 76 -7.92 1.90 -7.44
CA VAL A 76 -6.97 1.46 -8.47
C VAL A 76 -6.56 2.65 -9.35
N LEU A 77 -5.34 2.63 -9.89
CA LEU A 77 -4.86 3.72 -10.72
C LEU A 77 -5.35 3.57 -12.16
N ARG A 78 -6.37 4.34 -12.53
CA ARG A 78 -6.83 4.48 -13.90
C ARG A 78 -5.91 5.43 -14.65
N TRP A 79 -5.47 5.00 -15.81
CA TRP A 79 -4.80 5.84 -16.79
C TRP A 79 -5.83 6.61 -17.60
N GLU A 80 -5.73 7.93 -17.59
CA GLU A 80 -6.45 8.80 -18.51
C GLU A 80 -5.45 9.42 -19.47
N LYS A 81 -5.84 9.55 -20.75
CA LYS A 81 -5.01 10.28 -21.71
C LYS A 81 -4.83 11.70 -21.19
N PRO A 82 -3.60 12.16 -20.94
CA PRO A 82 -3.40 13.52 -20.49
C PRO A 82 -3.81 14.50 -21.61
N GLU A 83 -4.76 15.40 -21.35
CA GLU A 83 -4.88 16.64 -22.15
C GLU A 83 -3.63 17.51 -21.97
N ARG A 84 -2.95 17.37 -20.82
CA ARG A 84 -1.64 17.97 -20.53
C ARG A 84 -0.67 16.90 -20.04
N SER A 85 0.31 16.64 -20.90
CA SER A 85 1.44 15.72 -20.76
C SER A 85 2.00 15.63 -19.33
N GLN A 86 1.64 14.60 -18.58
CA GLN A 86 2.48 13.98 -17.55
C GLN A 86 1.81 12.72 -16.99
N ILE A 87 2.60 11.64 -16.84
CA ILE A 87 2.22 10.41 -16.12
C ILE A 87 1.93 10.68 -14.62
N ARG A 88 2.11 11.94 -14.17
CA ARG A 88 1.95 12.41 -12.78
C ARG A 88 0.50 12.53 -12.30
N HIS A 89 -0.49 12.25 -13.14
CA HIS A 89 -1.90 12.25 -12.78
C HIS A 89 -2.51 10.86 -12.93
N ALA A 90 -1.90 9.85 -12.30
CA ALA A 90 -2.61 8.59 -12.10
C ALA A 90 -3.92 8.90 -11.36
N ASN A 91 -5.06 8.62 -11.99
CA ASN A 91 -6.35 8.96 -11.42
C ASN A 91 -6.82 7.80 -10.52
N PRO A 92 -6.76 7.93 -9.18
CA PRO A 92 -7.26 6.89 -8.30
C PRO A 92 -8.80 6.83 -8.42
N VAL A 93 -9.31 5.67 -8.83
CA VAL A 93 -10.75 5.44 -8.96
C VAL A 93 -11.16 4.21 -8.17
N TYR A 94 -12.38 4.21 -7.62
CA TYR A 94 -12.90 3.02 -6.95
C TYR A 94 -12.98 1.84 -7.92
N ALA A 95 -12.61 0.65 -7.45
CA ALA A 95 -12.68 -0.58 -8.23
C ALA A 95 -14.11 -0.82 -8.78
N LYS A 96 -15.15 -0.51 -8.00
CA LYS A 96 -16.56 -0.62 -8.45
C LYS A 96 -16.94 0.35 -9.58
N SER A 97 -16.19 1.43 -9.76
CA SER A 97 -16.43 2.46 -10.76
C SER A 97 -15.70 2.19 -12.08
N VAL A 98 -14.77 1.23 -12.08
CA VAL A 98 -14.04 0.82 -13.29
C VAL A 98 -14.98 0.08 -14.23
N ARG A 99 -14.93 0.41 -15.51
CA ARG A 99 -15.76 -0.19 -16.56
C ARG A 99 -14.90 -0.86 -17.62
N VAL A 100 -15.51 -1.75 -18.41
CA VAL A 100 -14.89 -2.27 -19.63
C VAL A 100 -14.48 -1.09 -20.52
N ASN A 101 -13.29 -1.18 -21.12
CA ASN A 101 -12.59 -0.13 -21.87
C ASN A 101 -11.91 0.97 -21.05
N ASP A 102 -12.06 1.01 -19.72
CA ASP A 102 -11.14 1.80 -18.90
C ASP A 102 -9.71 1.25 -19.04
N THR A 103 -8.71 2.10 -18.82
CA THR A 103 -7.30 1.71 -18.90
C THR A 103 -6.68 1.78 -17.52
N LEU A 104 -6.04 0.70 -17.06
CA LEU A 104 -5.36 0.64 -15.77
C LEU A 104 -3.84 0.75 -15.94
N LEU A 105 -3.19 1.30 -14.93
CA LEU A 105 -1.74 1.27 -14.84
C LEU A 105 -1.28 -0.07 -14.27
N THR A 106 -0.41 -0.74 -15.02
CA THR A 106 0.08 -2.09 -14.72
C THR A 106 1.60 -2.14 -14.81
N VAL A 107 2.18 -3.24 -14.33
CA VAL A 107 3.62 -3.49 -14.37
C VAL A 107 3.92 -4.70 -15.25
N VAL A 108 4.94 -4.61 -16.09
CA VAL A 108 5.43 -5.73 -16.92
C VAL A 108 6.94 -5.82 -16.80
N ASP A 109 7.49 -6.97 -17.19
CA ASP A 109 8.93 -7.08 -17.41
C ASP A 109 9.38 -6.11 -18.51
N GLY A 110 10.47 -5.43 -18.23
CA GLY A 110 11.15 -4.50 -19.12
C GLY A 110 12.25 -5.19 -19.92
N SER A 111 12.77 -4.45 -20.91
CA SER A 111 13.86 -4.90 -21.77
C SER A 111 15.18 -4.88 -21.00
N GLY A 112 15.41 -5.90 -20.18
CA GLY A 112 16.60 -6.10 -19.36
C GLY A 112 16.29 -6.99 -18.16
N ALA A 113 17.18 -7.95 -17.86
CA ALA A 113 16.97 -8.92 -16.79
C ALA A 113 16.61 -8.23 -15.46
N GLY A 114 15.39 -8.47 -14.98
CA GLY A 114 14.90 -8.00 -13.68
C GLY A 114 14.43 -6.55 -13.59
N LYS A 115 14.34 -5.79 -14.70
CA LYS A 115 13.81 -4.42 -14.66
C LYS A 115 12.32 -4.38 -14.98
N LEU A 116 11.49 -4.08 -13.98
CA LEU A 116 10.05 -3.85 -14.18
C LEU A 116 9.78 -2.46 -14.77
N ARG A 117 8.76 -2.35 -15.62
CA ARG A 117 8.33 -1.09 -16.23
C ARG A 117 6.81 -0.90 -16.16
N LEU A 118 6.38 0.35 -16.17
CA LEU A 118 4.97 0.71 -16.27
C LEU A 118 4.43 0.44 -17.66
N ARG A 119 3.20 -0.04 -17.72
CA ARG A 119 2.40 -0.21 -18.93
C ARG A 119 0.96 0.17 -18.64
N THR A 120 0.23 0.58 -19.66
CA THR A 120 -1.21 0.77 -19.59
C THR A 120 -1.91 -0.39 -20.28
N GLU A 121 -2.94 -0.94 -19.64
CA GLU A 121 -3.70 -2.08 -20.17
C GLU A 121 -5.19 -1.84 -20.02
N ARG A 122 -5.97 -2.31 -20.99
CA ARG A 122 -7.41 -2.02 -21.07
C ARG A 122 -8.20 -3.09 -20.35
N VAL A 123 -9.20 -2.69 -19.57
CA VAL A 123 -10.12 -3.60 -18.90
C VAL A 123 -11.05 -4.24 -19.93
N VAL A 124 -11.10 -5.56 -19.96
CA VAL A 124 -11.95 -6.36 -20.86
C VAL A 124 -13.09 -7.05 -20.13
N ALA A 125 -12.96 -7.28 -18.82
CA ALA A 125 -14.03 -7.84 -18.01
C ALA A 125 -14.02 -7.28 -16.59
N VAL A 126 -15.21 -7.17 -16.01
CA VAL A 126 -15.44 -6.79 -14.62
C VAL A 126 -16.34 -7.85 -14.00
N GLY A 127 -15.87 -8.48 -12.93
CA GLY A 127 -16.60 -9.52 -12.20
C GLY A 127 -16.77 -9.18 -10.73
N ARG A 128 -17.67 -9.88 -10.06
CA ARG A 128 -17.83 -9.84 -8.61
C ARG A 128 -17.71 -11.23 -8.02
N THR A 129 -17.04 -11.34 -6.88
CA THR A 129 -16.83 -12.63 -6.21
C THR A 129 -16.80 -12.43 -4.70
N GLN A 130 -17.15 -13.47 -3.95
CA GLN A 130 -16.97 -13.50 -2.50
C GLN A 130 -15.65 -14.20 -2.19
N LYS A 131 -14.75 -13.52 -1.48
CA LYS A 131 -13.45 -14.09 -1.07
C LYS A 131 -13.20 -13.89 0.41
N ALA A 132 -12.34 -14.74 0.97
CA ALA A 132 -11.87 -14.65 2.34
C ALA A 132 -10.58 -13.83 2.43
N GLY A 133 -10.36 -13.22 3.60
CA GLY A 133 -9.18 -12.44 3.92
C GLY A 133 -9.34 -10.98 3.54
N LEU A 134 -9.21 -10.07 4.50
CA LEU A 134 -9.12 -8.63 4.31
C LEU A 134 -7.68 -8.20 4.59
N TYR A 135 -7.01 -7.59 3.61
CA TYR A 135 -5.65 -7.06 3.79
C TYR A 135 -5.52 -5.69 3.15
N ALA A 136 -5.13 -4.68 3.93
CA ALA A 136 -4.91 -3.31 3.48
C ALA A 136 -3.50 -2.82 3.87
N PRO A 137 -2.43 -3.22 3.13
CA PRO A 137 -1.07 -2.80 3.46
C PRO A 137 -0.88 -1.31 3.19
N LEU A 138 -0.25 -0.59 4.13
CA LEU A 138 0.19 0.78 3.97
C LEU A 138 1.70 0.81 3.71
N THR A 139 2.11 1.39 2.59
CA THR A 139 3.53 1.58 2.24
C THR A 139 4.00 3.01 2.50
N VAL A 140 5.31 3.24 2.49
CA VAL A 140 5.90 4.60 2.55
C VAL A 140 5.42 5.49 1.40
N ASP A 141 5.26 4.91 0.21
CA ASP A 141 4.82 5.63 -0.99
C ASP A 141 3.29 5.77 -1.11
N GLY A 142 2.51 5.07 -0.28
CA GLY A 142 1.05 5.11 -0.31
C GLY A 142 0.43 4.42 -1.53
N THR A 143 1.22 3.65 -2.28
CA THR A 143 0.78 2.78 -3.38
C THR A 143 1.42 1.40 -3.24
N VAL A 144 0.86 0.41 -3.93
CA VAL A 144 1.36 -0.96 -3.94
C VAL A 144 1.01 -1.61 -5.29
N VAL A 145 1.89 -2.49 -5.78
CA VAL A 145 1.64 -3.31 -6.96
C VAL A 145 1.12 -4.68 -6.53
N VAL A 146 -0.16 -4.93 -6.86
CA VAL A 146 -0.90 -6.15 -6.53
C VAL A 146 -1.47 -6.73 -7.82
N ASP A 147 -1.28 -8.03 -8.04
CA ASP A 147 -1.71 -8.74 -9.25
C ASP A 147 -1.22 -8.05 -10.54
N ASP A 148 0.01 -7.48 -10.48
CA ASP A 148 0.64 -6.69 -11.55
C ASP A 148 -0.08 -5.38 -11.93
N VAL A 149 -1.00 -4.92 -11.09
CA VAL A 149 -1.73 -3.65 -11.25
C VAL A 149 -1.34 -2.69 -10.13
N VAL A 150 -1.22 -1.40 -10.44
CA VAL A 150 -0.90 -0.38 -9.45
C VAL A 150 -2.18 0.05 -8.73
N ALA A 151 -2.18 -0.02 -7.41
CA ALA A 151 -3.26 0.40 -6.55
C ALA A 151 -2.79 1.39 -5.49
N SER A 152 -3.70 2.22 -4.99
CA SER A 152 -3.44 3.07 -3.83
C SER A 152 -3.65 2.27 -2.54
N CYS A 153 -2.88 2.53 -1.49
CA CYS A 153 -3.12 1.95 -0.17
C CYS A 153 -4.38 2.51 0.52
N TYR A 154 -5.02 3.54 -0.05
CA TYR A 154 -6.17 4.24 0.54
C TYR A 154 -7.47 3.86 -0.16
N ALA A 155 -8.57 3.89 0.60
CA ALA A 155 -9.87 3.40 0.14
C ALA A 155 -10.95 4.47 0.03
N VAL A 156 -10.99 5.43 0.95
CA VAL A 156 -11.79 6.66 0.95
C VAL A 156 -11.22 7.43 2.13
N ILE A 157 -10.65 8.61 1.92
CA ILE A 157 -10.64 9.61 2.99
C ILE A 157 -10.99 10.94 2.32
N ASP A 158 -12.28 11.26 2.37
CA ASP A 158 -12.76 12.59 2.03
C ASP A 158 -12.49 13.51 3.23
N SER A 159 -11.24 13.94 3.35
CA SER A 159 -10.85 15.10 4.17
C SER A 159 -9.44 15.52 3.74
N HIS A 160 -9.38 16.55 2.91
CA HIS A 160 -8.23 17.07 2.16
C HIS A 160 -6.99 17.49 2.99
N TRP A 161 -6.88 17.20 4.29
CA TRP A 161 -5.71 17.59 5.09
C TRP A 161 -5.44 16.73 6.34
N LEU A 162 -6.43 15.99 6.85
CA LEU A 162 -6.35 15.31 8.15
C LEU A 162 -5.46 14.05 8.16
N ALA A 163 -5.34 13.33 7.03
CA ALA A 163 -4.61 12.06 6.95
C ALA A 163 -3.08 12.21 6.80
N HIS A 164 -2.61 13.34 6.27
CA HIS A 164 -1.17 13.58 6.07
C HIS A 164 -0.42 13.83 7.39
N LEU A 165 -1.09 14.38 8.40
CA LEU A 165 -0.46 14.74 9.68
C LEU A 165 -0.32 13.55 10.63
N ALA A 166 -1.22 12.57 10.54
CA ALA A 166 -1.34 11.52 11.54
C ALA A 166 -0.28 10.39 11.39
N PHE A 167 0.53 10.40 10.31
CA PHE A 167 1.65 9.46 10.09
C PHE A 167 3.03 10.13 10.08
N LEU A 168 3.11 11.47 10.17
CA LEU A 168 4.37 12.20 10.33
C LEU A 168 5.18 11.73 11.56
N PRO A 169 4.59 11.44 12.74
CA PRO A 169 5.35 10.98 13.89
C PRO A 169 6.05 9.64 13.66
N VAL A 170 5.38 8.70 12.99
CA VAL A 170 5.95 7.38 12.66
C VAL A 170 7.12 7.52 11.68
N ARG A 171 6.94 8.36 10.64
CA ARG A 171 7.99 8.63 9.64
C ARG A 171 9.20 9.35 10.26
N ALA A 172 8.95 10.29 11.17
CA ALA A 172 10.01 11.01 11.89
C ALA A 172 10.78 10.09 12.85
N MET A 173 10.11 9.20 13.58
CA MET A 173 10.78 8.24 14.47
C MET A 173 11.62 7.20 13.71
N ALA A 174 11.13 6.73 12.55
CA ALA A 174 11.89 5.83 11.69
C ALA A 174 13.17 6.51 11.15
N ALA A 175 13.04 7.75 10.68
CA ALA A 175 14.18 8.55 10.24
C ALA A 175 15.17 8.85 11.38
N ALA A 176 14.68 9.24 12.57
CA ALA A 176 15.51 9.53 13.73
C ALA A 176 16.27 8.29 14.23
N ARG A 177 15.64 7.10 14.19
CA ARG A 177 16.31 5.83 14.52
C ARG A 177 17.45 5.51 13.56
N ALA A 178 17.26 5.73 12.26
CA ALA A 178 18.31 5.54 11.25
C ALA A 178 19.47 6.55 11.43
N SER A 179 19.18 7.80 11.80
CA SER A 179 20.19 8.83 12.08
C SER A 179 20.97 8.56 13.38
N LEU A 180 20.31 8.08 14.44
CA LEU A 180 20.96 7.73 15.71
C LEU A 180 21.86 6.49 15.58
N SER A 181 21.47 5.48 14.80
CA SER A 181 22.37 4.35 14.50
C SER A 181 23.63 4.80 13.74
N GLY A 182 23.51 5.78 12.84
CA GLY A 182 24.64 6.36 12.13
C GLY A 182 25.56 7.22 13.02
N LEU A 183 25.00 7.88 14.05
CA LEU A 183 25.75 8.69 15.00
C LEU A 183 26.49 7.84 16.05
N VAL A 184 25.86 6.76 16.52
CA VAL A 184 26.48 5.78 17.45
C VAL A 184 27.64 5.04 16.78
N TRP A 185 27.50 4.68 15.50
CA TRP A 185 28.61 4.17 14.69
C TRP A 185 29.73 5.21 14.50
N ARG A 186 29.41 6.50 14.36
CA ARG A 186 30.43 7.56 14.17
C ARG A 186 31.18 7.97 15.44
N LEU A 187 30.61 7.74 16.62
CA LEU A 187 31.22 8.14 17.91
C LEU A 187 31.84 6.97 18.69
N GLY A 188 31.64 5.72 18.26
CA GLY A 188 31.94 4.52 19.06
C GLY A 188 33.13 3.64 18.66
N HIS A 189 33.93 3.98 17.64
CA HIS A 189 35.07 3.13 17.22
C HIS A 189 36.44 3.65 17.66
N PRO A 190 37.12 2.98 18.61
CA PRO A 190 38.53 2.67 18.50
C PRO A 190 38.72 1.46 17.57
N LEU A 191 39.78 1.52 16.76
CA LEU A 191 40.18 0.56 15.72
C LEU A 191 40.07 -0.92 16.14
N HIS A 192 39.15 -1.66 15.52
CA HIS A 192 39.35 -3.09 15.28
C HIS A 192 38.59 -3.51 14.02
N ASP A 193 39.35 -3.85 12.98
CA ASP A 193 38.85 -4.37 11.73
C ASP A 193 38.34 -5.80 11.92
N ALA A 194 37.04 -6.01 11.70
CA ALA A 194 36.50 -7.29 11.26
C ALA A 194 35.27 -7.01 10.39
N PRO A 195 35.15 -7.63 9.20
CA PRO A 195 33.97 -7.44 8.36
C PRO A 195 32.77 -8.15 9.02
N PRO A 196 31.59 -7.52 9.13
CA PRO A 196 30.44 -8.20 9.68
C PRO A 196 29.90 -9.21 8.65
N SER A 197 29.93 -10.48 9.05
CA SER A 197 29.07 -11.51 8.49
C SER A 197 27.60 -11.12 8.68
N SER A 198 26.79 -11.45 7.68
CA SER A 198 25.35 -11.29 7.67
C SER A 198 24.71 -11.89 8.93
N SER A 199 24.28 -11.03 9.86
CA SER A 199 23.40 -11.43 10.96
C SER A 199 21.98 -10.92 10.69
N SER A 200 21.10 -11.90 10.54
CA SER A 200 19.65 -11.77 10.45
C SER A 200 19.08 -10.98 11.62
N ARG A 201 18.26 -9.96 11.33
CA ARG A 201 17.41 -9.31 12.34
C ARG A 201 16.38 -10.35 12.83
N PRO A 202 16.05 -10.40 14.14
CA PRO A 202 15.04 -11.31 14.63
C PRO A 202 13.66 -10.85 14.13
N VAL A 203 13.04 -11.70 13.30
CA VAL A 203 11.72 -11.50 12.69
C VAL A 203 10.66 -12.09 13.63
N ASP A 204 10.57 -11.58 14.86
CA ASP A 204 9.60 -12.08 15.85
C ASP A 204 8.77 -10.94 16.46
N ALA A 205 8.31 -10.01 15.62
CA ALA A 205 7.11 -9.24 15.94
C ALA A 205 5.90 -10.05 15.45
N VAL A 206 5.25 -10.78 16.37
CA VAL A 206 3.98 -11.47 16.12
C VAL A 206 2.98 -10.43 15.63
N GLN A 207 2.64 -10.48 14.34
CA GLN A 207 1.56 -9.65 13.79
C GLN A 207 0.23 -10.25 14.24
N PRO A 208 -0.68 -9.45 14.83
CA PRO A 208 -2.00 -9.95 15.21
C PRO A 208 -2.73 -10.52 13.99
N ALA A 209 -3.32 -11.71 14.15
CA ALA A 209 -4.04 -12.41 13.09
C ALA A 209 -5.32 -11.66 12.67
N ASP A 210 -5.98 -11.01 13.64
CA ASP A 210 -7.19 -10.23 13.42
C ASP A 210 -7.12 -8.94 14.24
N GLY A 211 -7.49 -7.82 13.61
CA GLY A 211 -7.69 -6.57 14.33
C GLY A 211 -7.34 -5.34 13.50
N ILE A 212 -8.15 -4.31 13.69
CA ILE A 212 -7.75 -2.96 13.38
C ILE A 212 -6.63 -2.60 14.37
N HIS A 213 -5.40 -2.36 13.89
CA HIS A 213 -4.25 -1.98 14.72
C HIS A 213 -4.64 -0.85 15.68
N TRP A 214 -4.01 -0.69 16.85
CA TRP A 214 -4.30 0.31 17.91
C TRP A 214 -4.60 1.77 17.45
N TYR A 215 -4.26 2.11 16.21
CA TYR A 215 -4.34 3.44 15.61
C TYR A 215 -5.76 3.98 15.35
N PRO A 216 -6.76 3.22 14.84
CA PRO A 216 -8.12 3.75 14.74
C PRO A 216 -8.80 3.90 16.09
N ARG A 217 -8.42 3.14 17.13
CA ARG A 217 -8.83 3.42 18.52
C ARG A 217 -8.27 4.74 19.03
N MET A 218 -7.03 5.08 18.67
CA MET A 218 -6.47 6.40 18.93
C MET A 218 -7.22 7.49 18.15
N LEU A 219 -7.56 7.28 16.87
CA LEU A 219 -8.35 8.24 16.09
C LEU A 219 -9.77 8.44 16.65
N TYR A 220 -10.43 7.38 17.13
CA TYR A 220 -11.72 7.49 17.83
C TYR A 220 -11.58 8.18 19.20
N ALA A 221 -10.50 7.94 19.95
CA ALA A 221 -10.24 8.65 21.21
C ALA A 221 -9.94 10.15 21.01
N ILE A 222 -9.43 10.53 19.82
CA ILE A 222 -9.24 11.93 19.44
C ILE A 222 -10.54 12.53 18.89
N SER A 223 -11.44 11.73 18.28
CA SER A 223 -12.75 12.21 17.84
C SER A 223 -13.63 12.63 19.01
N ASP A 224 -13.55 11.95 20.16
CA ASP A 224 -14.29 12.33 21.37
C ASP A 224 -13.76 13.60 22.05
N TYR A 225 -12.53 14.04 21.70
CA TYR A 225 -11.90 15.25 22.26
C TYR A 225 -11.92 16.45 21.30
N ALA A 226 -12.28 16.23 20.03
CA ALA A 226 -12.23 17.24 18.96
C ALA A 226 -13.60 17.50 18.31
N ILE A 227 -14.70 17.20 18.99
CA ILE A 227 -16.02 17.75 18.65
C ILE A 227 -16.21 19.02 19.48
N PRO A 228 -16.20 20.22 18.88
CA PRO A 228 -16.63 21.42 19.58
C PRO A 228 -18.07 21.22 20.05
N ALA A 229 -18.37 21.60 21.30
CA ALA A 229 -19.71 21.53 21.86
C ALA A 229 -20.80 22.26 21.03
N SER A 230 -20.41 23.05 20.02
CA SER A 230 -21.31 23.73 19.09
C SER A 230 -21.96 22.83 18.02
N TRP A 231 -21.72 21.52 18.04
CA TRP A 231 -22.40 20.54 17.16
C TRP A 231 -23.44 19.68 17.89
N MET A 232 -23.72 19.95 19.16
CA MET A 232 -24.72 19.24 19.98
C MET A 232 -25.94 20.07 20.37
N ASP A 233 -26.13 21.27 19.82
CA ASP A 233 -27.35 22.04 20.05
C ASP A 233 -28.31 21.98 18.85
N THR A 234 -29.51 21.51 19.19
CA THR A 234 -30.71 21.21 18.40
C THR A 234 -31.36 22.44 17.77
N HIS A 235 -31.82 22.31 16.52
CA HIS A 235 -33.24 22.35 16.12
C HIS A 235 -33.41 22.03 14.63
#